data_AF-A0A132TCR3-F1
#
_entry.id   AF-A0A132TCR3-F1
#
_cell.length_a   1.000
_cell.length_b   1.000
_cell.length_c   1.000
_cell.angle_alpha   90.00
_cell.angle_beta   90.00
_cell.angle_gamma   90.00
#
_symmetry.space_group_name_H-M   'P 1'
#
loop_
_entity.id
_entity.type
_entity.pdbx_description
1 polymer ?
#
loop_
_entity_poly.entity_id
_entity_poly.type
_entity_poly.pdbx_seq_one_letter_code
_entity_poly.pdbx_strand_id
1 'polypeptide(L)'
;MTGGDAGDGGRATLNGDGGDGGAGGNASGDDSATGGDGGDGGADGVFGGTGGDGGDGGDAEATDESNATGGAGGSGSSGGTDGADGTGSARGDSGDDV
;
A
#
# COMPACT_ATOMS: atom_id res chain seq x y z
N MET A 1 -0.34 11.59 11.57
CA MET A 1 0.68 10.50 11.59
C MET A 1 0.72 9.85 10.23
N THR A 2 1.87 9.33 9.80
CA THR A 2 2.02 8.70 8.48
C THR A 2 2.46 7.24 8.65
N GLY A 3 1.82 6.33 7.91
CA GLY A 3 2.21 4.94 7.79
C GLY A 3 3.51 4.82 7.00
N GLY A 4 4.25 3.74 7.20
CA GLY A 4 5.51 3.54 6.47
C GLY A 4 5.24 3.08 5.05
N ASP A 5 5.93 3.66 4.08
CA ASP A 5 5.87 3.18 2.69
C ASP A 5 6.47 1.78 2.57
N ALA A 6 5.90 0.96 1.71
CA ALA A 6 6.40 -0.38 1.46
C ALA A 6 7.63 -0.38 0.55
N GLY A 7 8.34 -1.50 0.55
CA GLY A 7 9.44 -1.73 -0.40
C GLY A 7 8.95 -2.34 -1.71
N ASP A 8 9.59 -1.96 -2.81
CA ASP A 8 9.33 -2.54 -4.13
C ASP A 8 9.73 -4.01 -4.21
N GLY A 9 9.01 -4.72 -5.07
CA GLY A 9 9.28 -6.08 -5.49
C GLY A 9 10.62 -6.21 -6.20
N GLY A 10 11.39 -7.22 -5.80
CA GLY A 10 12.68 -7.53 -6.41
C GLY A 10 12.50 -7.97 -7.87
N ARG A 11 13.41 -7.57 -8.75
CA ARG A 11 13.42 -8.09 -10.12
C ARG A 11 13.58 -9.60 -10.15
N ALA A 12 12.89 -10.23 -11.09
CA ALA A 12 13.08 -11.65 -11.33
C ALA A 12 14.51 -11.95 -11.76
N THR A 13 15.08 -13.04 -11.23
CA THR A 13 16.33 -13.58 -11.78
C THR A 13 16.05 -14.50 -12.97
N LEU A 14 17.09 -14.88 -13.72
CA LEU A 14 17.11 -15.77 -14.90
C LEU A 14 15.76 -16.35 -15.38
N ASN A 15 15.11 -17.23 -14.62
CA ASN A 15 13.84 -17.89 -14.99
C ASN A 15 12.72 -17.73 -13.95
N GLY A 16 12.89 -16.83 -12.98
CA GLY A 16 11.88 -16.58 -11.96
C GLY A 16 10.87 -15.54 -12.41
N ASP A 17 9.82 -15.38 -11.62
CA ASP A 17 8.90 -14.25 -11.69
C ASP A 17 9.45 -13.08 -10.84
N GLY A 18 9.04 -11.86 -11.18
CA GLY A 18 9.30 -10.67 -10.38
C GLY A 18 8.69 -10.85 -9.00
N GLY A 19 9.39 -10.40 -7.95
CA GLY A 19 8.83 -10.40 -6.60
C GLY A 19 7.74 -9.36 -6.49
N ASP A 20 6.76 -9.60 -5.63
CA ASP A 20 5.66 -8.65 -5.40
C ASP A 20 6.13 -7.45 -4.57
N GLY A 21 5.50 -6.31 -4.80
CA GLY A 21 5.63 -5.12 -3.97
C GLY A 21 5.05 -5.35 -2.57
N GLY A 22 5.66 -4.72 -1.56
CA GLY A 22 5.18 -4.80 -0.19
C GLY A 22 3.88 -4.01 0.02
N ALA A 23 3.10 -4.37 1.03
CA ALA A 23 1.96 -3.57 1.45
C ALA A 23 2.41 -2.32 2.23
N GLY A 24 1.77 -1.18 1.94
CA GLY A 24 1.93 0.07 2.65
C GLY A 24 1.47 -0.05 4.10
N GLY A 25 2.16 0.66 5.00
CA GLY A 25 1.89 0.59 6.42
C GLY A 25 0.62 1.34 6.80
N ASN A 26 -0.22 0.75 7.64
CA ASN A 26 -1.38 1.45 8.17
C ASN A 26 -0.96 2.58 9.12
N ALA A 27 -1.75 3.64 9.14
CA ALA A 27 -1.52 4.82 9.96
C ALA A 27 -2.72 5.13 10.84
N SER A 28 -2.44 5.67 12.02
CA SER A 28 -3.50 6.33 12.75
C SER A 28 -3.04 7.50 13.58
N GLY A 29 -3.88 8.51 13.66
CA GLY A 29 -3.62 9.72 14.44
C GLY A 29 -4.91 10.36 14.91
N ASP A 30 -4.82 11.26 15.89
CA ASP A 30 -6.00 11.91 16.43
C ASP A 30 -6.52 12.97 15.43
N ASP A 31 -5.66 13.92 15.05
CA ASP A 31 -6.04 15.00 14.14
C ASP A 31 -5.93 14.62 12.66
N SER A 32 -4.97 13.77 12.30
CA SER A 32 -4.74 13.34 10.91
C SER A 32 -3.96 12.03 10.83
N ALA A 33 -4.26 11.23 9.81
CA ALA A 33 -3.59 9.98 9.49
C ALA A 33 -3.43 9.83 7.98
N THR A 34 -2.27 9.37 7.53
CA THR A 34 -2.05 9.03 6.12
C THR A 34 -1.42 7.66 6.04
N GLY A 35 -2.06 6.70 5.39
CA GLY A 35 -1.52 5.36 5.18
C GLY A 35 -0.28 5.44 4.30
N GLY A 36 0.66 4.51 4.48
CA GLY A 36 1.85 4.42 3.64
C GLY A 36 1.49 3.84 2.27
N ASP A 37 2.24 4.19 1.24
CA ASP A 37 2.00 3.66 -0.10
C ASP A 37 2.46 2.20 -0.22
N GLY A 38 1.77 1.41 -1.04
CA GLY A 38 2.19 0.09 -1.46
C GLY A 38 3.38 0.16 -2.41
N GLY A 39 4.24 -0.87 -2.38
CA GLY A 39 5.43 -0.96 -3.23
C GLY A 39 5.08 -1.46 -4.63
N ASP A 40 5.87 -1.10 -5.63
CA ASP A 40 5.65 -1.58 -7.00
C ASP A 40 6.07 -3.06 -7.14
N GLY A 41 5.38 -3.80 -8.00
CA GLY A 41 5.73 -5.16 -8.38
C GLY A 41 7.02 -5.24 -9.19
N GLY A 42 7.84 -6.24 -8.90
CA GLY A 42 9.15 -6.43 -9.50
C GLY A 42 9.08 -6.75 -11.00
N ALA A 43 10.06 -6.28 -11.75
CA ALA A 43 10.06 -6.46 -13.21
C ALA A 43 10.29 -7.91 -13.66
N ASP A 44 9.80 -8.20 -14.87
CA ASP A 44 9.93 -9.47 -15.60
C ASP A 44 11.34 -10.06 -15.62
N GLY A 45 11.41 -11.38 -15.71
CA GLY A 45 12.64 -12.12 -15.96
C GLY A 45 13.09 -12.04 -17.42
N VAL A 46 14.41 -11.94 -17.63
CA VAL A 46 15.04 -11.76 -18.97
C VAL A 46 14.67 -12.88 -19.97
N PHE A 47 14.26 -14.06 -19.47
CA PHE A 47 13.90 -15.22 -20.30
C PHE A 47 12.41 -15.61 -20.23
N GLY A 48 11.54 -14.68 -19.83
CA GLY A 48 10.09 -14.82 -19.97
C GLY A 48 9.32 -15.17 -18.70
N GLY A 49 9.88 -14.90 -17.52
CA GLY A 49 9.10 -14.87 -16.27
C GLY A 49 8.26 -13.60 -16.20
N THR A 50 7.09 -13.67 -15.58
CA THR A 50 6.21 -12.51 -15.43
C THR A 50 6.74 -11.56 -14.36
N GLY A 51 6.34 -10.30 -14.40
CA GLY A 51 6.56 -9.38 -13.29
C GLY A 51 5.69 -9.73 -12.08
N GLY A 52 6.05 -9.16 -10.93
CA GLY A 52 5.30 -9.30 -9.68
C GLY A 52 4.11 -8.36 -9.60
N ASP A 53 3.23 -8.64 -8.66
CA ASP A 53 2.09 -7.79 -8.30
C ASP A 53 2.55 -6.55 -7.54
N GLY A 54 1.84 -5.43 -7.68
CA GLY A 54 2.00 -4.27 -6.81
C GLY A 54 1.41 -4.56 -5.42
N GLY A 55 1.98 -3.97 -4.38
CA GLY A 55 1.46 -4.10 -3.02
C GLY A 55 0.34 -3.12 -2.73
N ASP A 56 -0.60 -3.48 -1.85
CA ASP A 56 -1.70 -2.60 -1.46
C ASP A 56 -1.20 -1.38 -0.67
N GLY A 57 -1.88 -0.25 -0.80
CA GLY A 57 -1.68 0.92 0.06
C GLY A 57 -2.20 0.68 1.48
N GLY A 58 -1.59 1.33 2.47
CA GLY A 58 -1.97 1.22 3.86
C GLY A 58 -3.24 2.00 4.19
N ASP A 59 -4.04 1.52 5.13
CA ASP A 59 -5.21 2.25 5.62
C ASP A 59 -4.81 3.41 6.54
N ALA A 60 -5.65 4.43 6.61
CA ALA A 60 -5.54 5.53 7.53
C ALA A 60 -6.77 5.67 8.40
N GLU A 61 -6.56 5.90 9.69
CA GLU A 61 -7.64 6.17 10.62
C GLU A 61 -7.37 7.45 11.43
N ALA A 62 -8.26 8.43 11.35
CA ALA A 62 -8.20 9.68 12.11
C ALA A 62 -9.53 9.97 12.81
N THR A 63 -9.57 10.81 13.86
CA THR A 63 -10.84 11.15 14.54
C THR A 63 -11.87 11.72 13.57
N ASP A 64 -11.42 12.59 12.66
CA ASP A 64 -12.22 13.05 11.52
C ASP A 64 -11.79 12.33 10.24
N GLU A 65 -12.74 11.70 9.54
CA GLU A 65 -12.49 10.96 8.29
C GLU A 65 -11.83 11.84 7.22
N SER A 66 -12.18 13.13 7.16
CA SER A 66 -11.58 14.07 6.19
C SER A 66 -10.07 14.25 6.35
N ASN A 67 -9.54 13.87 7.51
CA ASN A 67 -8.13 13.96 7.84
C ASN A 67 -7.45 12.58 7.83
N ALA A 68 -8.17 11.52 7.44
CA ALA A 68 -7.66 10.19 7.19
C ALA A 68 -7.55 9.97 5.67
N THR A 69 -6.35 9.67 5.18
CA THR A 69 -6.12 9.39 3.76
C THR A 69 -5.36 8.09 3.62
N GLY A 70 -5.96 7.04 3.06
CA GLY A 70 -5.24 5.80 2.76
C GLY A 70 -4.09 6.05 1.79
N GLY A 71 -3.07 5.19 1.85
CA GLY A 71 -1.96 5.20 0.89
C GLY A 71 -2.38 4.65 -0.47
N ALA A 72 -1.65 4.98 -1.52
CA ALA A 72 -1.90 4.44 -2.85
C ALA A 72 -1.42 2.99 -2.96
N GLY A 73 -2.10 2.18 -3.76
CA GLY A 73 -1.59 0.88 -4.17
C GLY A 73 -0.39 1.02 -5.12
N GLY A 74 0.57 0.11 -4.99
CA GLY A 74 1.71 -0.01 -5.90
C GLY A 74 1.31 -0.60 -7.25
N SER A 75 2.06 -0.29 -8.30
CA SER A 75 1.77 -0.77 -9.66
C SER A 75 2.31 -2.18 -9.89
N GLY A 76 1.53 -3.04 -10.55
CA GLY A 76 2.00 -4.33 -11.01
C GLY A 76 2.91 -4.22 -12.24
N SER A 77 3.78 -5.22 -12.43
CA SER A 77 4.56 -5.39 -13.67
C SER A 77 3.85 -6.32 -14.67
N SER A 78 4.49 -6.71 -15.77
CA SER A 78 3.78 -7.43 -16.84
C SER A 78 3.30 -8.81 -16.38
N GLY A 79 2.00 -9.07 -16.52
CA GLY A 79 1.38 -10.30 -16.02
C GLY A 79 1.01 -10.26 -14.53
N GLY A 80 1.49 -9.26 -13.78
CA GLY A 80 1.03 -8.94 -12.44
C GLY A 80 -0.15 -7.96 -12.44
N THR A 81 -0.65 -7.69 -11.25
CA THR A 81 -1.80 -6.84 -10.96
C THR A 81 -1.39 -5.67 -10.07
N ASP A 82 -2.10 -4.54 -10.22
CA ASP A 82 -1.90 -3.37 -9.36
C ASP A 82 -2.45 -3.65 -7.96
N GLY A 83 -1.78 -3.15 -6.94
CA GLY A 83 -2.25 -3.14 -5.56
C GLY A 83 -3.45 -2.22 -5.39
N ALA A 84 -4.31 -2.51 -4.42
CA ALA A 84 -5.44 -1.67 -4.09
C ALA A 84 -5.00 -0.42 -3.32
N ASP A 85 -5.71 0.69 -3.54
CA ASP A 85 -5.57 1.87 -2.67
C ASP A 85 -6.09 1.54 -1.26
N GLY A 86 -5.37 2.03 -0.26
CA GLY A 86 -5.79 2.02 1.13
C GLY A 86 -6.97 2.96 1.36
N THR A 87 -7.72 2.72 2.43
CA THR A 87 -8.91 3.51 2.78
C THR A 87 -8.61 4.52 3.89
N GLY A 88 -9.29 5.67 3.83
CA GLY A 88 -9.37 6.61 4.96
C GLY A 88 -10.65 6.36 5.74
N SER A 89 -10.58 6.33 7.08
CA SER A 89 -11.76 6.13 7.92
C SER A 89 -11.72 7.01 9.17
N ALA A 90 -12.91 7.44 9.64
CA ALA A 90 -13.04 8.06 10.96
C ALA A 90 -12.92 7.01 12.07
N ARG A 91 -12.15 7.35 13.11
CA ARG A 91 -12.26 6.70 14.41
C ARG A 91 -13.36 7.42 15.16
N GLY A 92 -14.47 6.72 15.39
CA GLY A 92 -15.52 7.26 16.26
C GLY A 92 -14.93 7.60 17.62
N ASP A 93 -14.87 8.90 17.94
CA ASP A 93 -14.52 9.36 19.27
C ASP A 93 -15.69 8.97 20.18
N SER A 94 -15.53 7.94 21.00
CA SER A 94 -16.53 7.52 21.97
C SER A 94 -16.60 8.51 23.17
N GLY A 95 -16.40 9.80 22.90
CA GLY A 95 -16.16 10.86 23.88
C GLY A 95 -17.21 11.96 23.95
N ASP A 96 -18.34 11.86 23.25
CA ASP A 96 -19.43 12.86 23.34
C ASP A 96 -20.79 12.22 23.68
N ASP A 97 -20.84 11.53 24.82
CA ASP A 97 -22.09 11.35 25.56
C ASP A 97 -22.13 12.43 26.67
N VAL A 98 -22.73 13.60 26.36
CA VAL A 98 -23.02 14.68 27.33
C VAL A 98 -24.17 14.31 28.27
#